data_AF-A0AAV2GQI5-F1
#
_entry.id   AF-A0AAV2GQI5-F1
#
_cell.length_a   1.000
_cell.length_b   1.000
_cell.length_c   1.000
_cell.angle_alpha   90.00
_cell.angle_beta   90.00
_cell.angle_gamma   90.00
#
_symmetry.space_group_name_H-M   'P 1'
#
loop_
_entity.id
_entity.type
_entity.pdbx_description
1 polymer ?
#
loop_
_entity_poly.entity_id
_entity_poly.type
_entity_poly.pdbx_seq_one_letter_code
_entity_poly.pdbx_strand_id
1 'polypeptide(L)'
;MILDAGLAPNTKLSASNKLDEDAIQVLLEAVKRFEDWLQDIISGEKIPEGYILMQKDNVGRNSAPSESGGHIKMYDEFCPILLNQFKTREHEKFDTFDAALDEFYSKIESQRSELQQKAKEDSAVQKLNKESRVLKLRKEVDQFVKMAELIEYNLEDVDAAILAVRVALAKGMSWEDLARMAKEERKSGNPVAALIDKLHLEKNCMTLLLSNNLDDMDDDEKTLPADKAVMEFYSSC
;
A
#
# COMPACT_ATOMS: atom_id res chain seq x y z
N MET A 1 18.83 -0.20 -40.43
CA MET A 1 20.08 -0.28 -41.22
C MET A 1 21.06 -1.30 -40.67
N ILE A 2 21.60 -1.15 -39.46
CA ILE A 2 22.60 -2.09 -38.90
C ILE A 2 22.00 -3.50 -38.76
N LEU A 3 20.79 -3.61 -38.19
CA LEU A 3 20.04 -4.87 -38.11
C LEU A 3 19.54 -5.36 -39.47
N ASP A 4 19.36 -4.47 -40.46
CA ASP A 4 18.99 -4.88 -41.83
C ASP A 4 20.19 -5.51 -42.56
N ALA A 5 21.40 -5.08 -42.23
CA ALA A 5 22.65 -5.66 -42.69
C ALA A 5 23.07 -6.92 -41.91
N GLY A 6 22.21 -7.44 -41.02
CA GLY A 6 22.50 -8.62 -40.20
C GLY A 6 23.53 -8.39 -39.08
N LEU A 7 23.90 -7.14 -38.80
CA LEU A 7 24.90 -6.79 -37.80
C LEU A 7 24.26 -6.56 -36.42
N ALA A 8 24.94 -6.98 -35.37
CA ALA A 8 24.50 -6.71 -34.00
C ALA A 8 24.71 -5.21 -33.67
N PRO A 9 23.76 -4.53 -33.00
CA PRO A 9 23.83 -3.09 -32.73
C PRO A 9 25.09 -2.63 -31.96
N ASN A 10 25.70 -3.53 -31.17
CA ASN A 10 26.86 -3.25 -30.31
C ASN A 10 28.17 -3.87 -30.82
N THR A 11 28.28 -4.13 -32.13
CA THR A 11 29.48 -4.74 -32.71
C THR A 11 30.69 -3.81 -32.53
N LYS A 12 31.68 -4.23 -31.72
CA LYS A 12 32.91 -3.47 -31.50
C LYS A 12 33.91 -3.76 -32.64
N LEU A 13 34.19 -2.73 -33.43
CA LEU A 13 35.28 -2.73 -34.40
C LEU A 13 36.61 -2.54 -33.67
N SER A 14 37.53 -3.48 -33.82
CA SER A 14 38.90 -3.41 -33.29
C SER A 14 39.89 -3.70 -34.41
N ALA A 15 41.17 -3.42 -34.19
CA ALA A 15 42.23 -3.71 -35.18
C ALA A 15 42.29 -5.19 -35.60
N SER A 16 41.73 -6.10 -34.79
CA SER A 16 41.60 -7.53 -35.05
C SER A 16 40.22 -7.99 -35.57
N ASN A 17 39.17 -7.17 -35.42
CA ASN A 17 37.82 -7.43 -35.91
C ASN A 17 37.44 -6.36 -36.93
N LYS A 18 37.93 -6.51 -38.17
CA LYS A 18 37.46 -5.70 -39.30
C LYS A 18 36.15 -6.29 -39.81
N LEU A 19 35.18 -5.43 -40.13
CA LEU A 19 34.02 -5.87 -40.89
C LEU A 19 34.50 -6.35 -42.26
N ASP A 20 33.95 -7.48 -42.70
CA ASP A 20 34.22 -8.01 -44.03
C ASP A 20 33.75 -7.00 -45.08
N GLU A 21 34.39 -6.99 -46.26
CA GLU A 21 34.04 -6.07 -47.35
C GLU A 21 32.57 -6.29 -47.79
N ASP A 22 32.11 -7.54 -47.77
CA ASP A 22 30.72 -7.92 -48.03
C ASP A 22 29.74 -7.30 -47.01
N ALA A 23 30.10 -7.32 -45.72
CA ALA A 23 29.27 -6.71 -44.68
C ALA A 23 29.20 -5.17 -44.80
N ILE A 24 30.30 -4.55 -45.24
CA ILE A 24 30.34 -3.10 -45.52
C ILE A 24 29.43 -2.79 -46.72
N GLN A 25 29.50 -3.61 -47.77
CA GLN A 25 28.69 -3.43 -48.97
C GLN A 25 27.19 -3.56 -48.67
N VAL A 26 26.79 -4.59 -47.90
CA VAL A 26 25.40 -4.79 -47.47
C VAL A 26 24.91 -3.62 -46.61
N LEU A 27 25.76 -3.08 -45.73
CA LEU A 27 25.41 -1.90 -44.93
C LEU A 27 25.21 -0.66 -45.80
N LEU A 28 26.10 -0.42 -46.77
CA LEU A 28 26.00 0.70 -47.72
C LEU A 28 24.71 0.62 -48.54
N GLU A 29 24.33 -0.57 -48.98
CA GLU A 29 23.05 -0.79 -49.65
C GLU A 29 21.84 -0.52 -48.75
N ALA A 30 21.90 -0.95 -47.48
CA ALA A 30 20.82 -0.68 -46.52
C ALA A 30 20.66 0.82 -46.23
N VAL A 31 21.76 1.57 -46.18
CA VAL A 31 21.74 3.04 -46.03
C VAL A 31 21.15 3.68 -47.28
N LYS A 32 21.63 3.29 -48.47
CA LYS A 32 21.17 3.85 -49.75
C LYS A 32 19.66 3.65 -49.96
N ARG A 33 19.14 2.45 -49.67
CA ARG A 33 17.68 2.17 -49.77
C ARG A 33 16.83 3.11 -48.91
N PHE A 34 17.35 3.52 -47.75
CA PHE A 34 16.64 4.45 -46.87
C PHE A 34 16.77 5.90 -47.36
N GLU A 35 17.93 6.29 -47.89
CA GLU A 35 18.10 7.61 -48.52
C GLU A 35 17.18 7.77 -49.73
N ASP A 36 17.10 6.76 -50.59
CA ASP A 36 16.17 6.74 -51.74
C ASP A 36 14.72 6.86 -51.24
N TRP A 37 14.33 6.09 -50.21
CA TRP A 37 13.00 6.19 -49.60
C TRP A 37 12.69 7.58 -49.01
N LEU A 38 13.67 8.21 -48.35
CA LEU A 38 13.52 9.58 -47.84
C LEU A 38 13.35 10.58 -48.97
N GLN A 39 14.11 10.42 -50.05
CA GLN A 39 14.02 11.29 -51.22
C GLN A 39 12.64 11.20 -51.88
N ASP A 40 12.08 9.99 -52.02
CA ASP A 40 10.73 9.79 -52.56
C ASP A 40 9.66 10.52 -51.72
N ILE A 41 9.82 10.54 -50.39
CA ILE A 41 8.91 11.22 -49.47
C ILE A 41 9.04 12.74 -49.60
N ILE A 42 10.27 13.27 -49.58
CA ILE A 42 10.53 14.71 -49.67
C ILE A 42 10.02 15.26 -51.00
N SER A 43 10.15 14.46 -52.07
CA SER A 43 9.69 14.80 -53.41
C SER A 43 8.17 14.71 -53.57
N GLY A 44 7.47 14.12 -52.59
CA GLY A 44 6.01 13.94 -52.61
C GLY A 44 5.55 12.76 -53.48
N GLU A 45 6.47 11.92 -53.95
CA GLU A 45 6.18 10.76 -54.79
C GLU A 45 5.58 9.60 -53.97
N LYS A 46 5.89 9.57 -52.67
CA LYS A 46 5.44 8.56 -51.72
C LYS A 46 4.91 9.17 -50.44
N ILE A 47 3.73 8.70 -50.00
CA ILE A 47 3.19 9.04 -48.68
C ILE A 47 3.74 8.03 -47.67
N PRO A 48 4.37 8.48 -46.57
CA PRO A 48 4.86 7.56 -45.54
C PRO A 48 3.69 6.94 -44.78
N GLU A 49 3.81 5.64 -44.50
CA GLU A 49 2.94 4.92 -43.58
C GLU A 49 3.19 5.42 -42.14
N GLY A 50 2.27 5.09 -41.22
CA GLY A 50 2.40 5.44 -39.82
C GLY A 50 2.48 4.21 -38.93
N TYR A 51 3.29 4.28 -37.88
CA TYR A 51 3.38 3.23 -36.88
C TYR A 51 3.33 3.85 -35.48
N ILE A 52 2.52 3.27 -34.58
CA ILE A 52 2.51 3.61 -33.16
C ILE A 52 3.05 2.40 -32.38
N LEU A 53 4.05 2.63 -31.55
CA LEU A 53 4.67 1.65 -30.67
C LEU A 53 4.05 1.72 -29.28
N MET A 54 3.65 0.57 -28.72
CA MET A 54 3.09 0.48 -27.36
C MET A 54 4.21 0.36 -26.34
N GLN A 55 4.02 0.87 -25.11
CA GLN A 55 4.96 0.64 -24.00
C GLN A 55 5.28 -0.84 -23.88
N LYS A 56 6.57 -1.17 -23.74
CA LYS A 56 6.97 -2.54 -23.45
C LYS A 56 6.30 -2.93 -22.15
N ASP A 57 5.55 -4.02 -22.15
CA ASP A 57 5.01 -4.59 -20.93
C ASP A 57 6.18 -4.72 -19.94
N ASN A 58 6.13 -3.91 -18.88
CA ASN A 58 7.02 -4.09 -17.75
C ASN A 58 6.52 -5.34 -17.02
N VAL A 59 6.89 -6.52 -17.52
CA VAL A 59 6.61 -7.85 -16.93
C VAL A 59 7.23 -8.00 -15.52
N GLY A 60 7.83 -6.94 -14.94
CA GLY A 60 8.48 -6.94 -13.64
C GLY A 60 7.86 -6.06 -12.54
N ARG A 61 6.69 -5.43 -12.72
CA ARG A 61 6.01 -4.73 -11.62
C ARG A 61 4.72 -5.44 -11.20
N ASN A 62 4.88 -6.27 -10.17
CA ASN A 62 3.86 -6.87 -9.31
C ASN A 62 2.49 -6.18 -9.43
N SER A 63 1.66 -6.70 -10.32
CA SER A 63 0.25 -6.38 -10.42
C SER A 63 -0.43 -7.73 -10.47
N ALA A 64 -1.15 -8.07 -9.40
CA ALA A 64 -1.93 -9.31 -9.31
C ALA A 64 -2.86 -9.44 -10.54
N PRO A 65 -3.16 -10.66 -11.00
CA PRO A 65 -4.06 -10.87 -12.13
C PRO A 65 -5.47 -10.45 -11.70
N SER A 66 -5.88 -9.25 -12.08
CA SER A 66 -7.28 -8.85 -12.07
C SER A 66 -7.86 -9.29 -13.41
N GLU A 67 -8.78 -10.24 -13.34
CA GLU A 67 -9.56 -10.70 -14.47
C GLU A 67 -10.37 -9.52 -15.06
N SER A 68 -10.51 -9.55 -16.39
CA SER A 68 -11.45 -8.75 -17.20
C SER A 68 -11.36 -7.22 -17.08
N GLY A 69 -10.29 -6.65 -17.63
CA GLY A 69 -10.27 -5.28 -18.16
C GLY A 69 -9.19 -5.21 -19.23
N GLY A 70 -9.55 -4.80 -20.46
CA GLY A 70 -8.60 -4.77 -21.58
C GLY A 70 -7.29 -4.11 -21.17
N HIS A 71 -6.16 -4.78 -21.42
CA HIS A 71 -4.84 -4.19 -21.21
C HIS A 71 -4.84 -2.80 -21.84
N ILE A 72 -4.76 -1.75 -21.02
CA ILE A 72 -4.64 -0.38 -21.51
C ILE A 72 -3.29 -0.32 -22.21
N LYS A 73 -3.30 -0.46 -23.54
CA LYS A 73 -2.11 -0.31 -24.38
C LYS A 73 -1.68 1.14 -24.28
N MET A 74 -0.66 1.40 -23.46
CA MET A 74 -0.05 2.72 -23.33
C MET A 74 0.74 3.01 -24.62
N TYR A 75 0.46 4.14 -25.26
CA TYR A 75 1.21 4.56 -26.43
C TYR A 75 2.54 5.16 -25.98
N ASP A 76 3.62 4.85 -26.68
CA ASP A 76 4.98 5.28 -26.28
C ASP A 76 5.62 6.18 -27.32
N GLU A 77 5.69 5.70 -28.56
CA GLU A 77 6.44 6.36 -29.64
C GLU A 77 5.72 6.15 -30.97
N PHE A 78 5.86 7.08 -31.90
CA PHE A 78 5.35 6.94 -33.27
C PHE A 78 6.49 7.11 -34.27
N CYS A 79 6.41 6.42 -35.41
CA CYS A 79 7.42 6.53 -36.46
C CYS A 79 6.82 6.34 -37.87
N PRO A 80 7.40 6.99 -38.89
CA PRO A 80 6.94 6.88 -40.28
C PRO A 80 7.42 5.59 -40.97
N ILE A 81 8.28 4.82 -40.30
CA ILE A 81 8.84 3.56 -40.80
C ILE A 81 9.15 2.62 -39.63
N LEU A 82 8.69 1.37 -39.72
CA LEU A 82 8.97 0.36 -38.72
C LEU A 82 10.38 -0.20 -38.88
N LEU A 83 11.31 0.27 -38.06
CA LEU A 83 12.68 -0.24 -38.02
C LEU A 83 12.77 -1.64 -37.40
N ASN A 84 13.71 -2.46 -37.85
CA ASN A 84 13.90 -3.83 -37.33
C ASN A 84 14.10 -3.92 -35.82
N GLN A 85 14.66 -2.87 -35.19
CA GLN A 85 14.84 -2.81 -33.75
C GLN A 85 13.51 -2.80 -32.96
N PHE A 86 12.41 -2.43 -33.62
CA PHE A 86 11.07 -2.34 -33.05
C PHE A 86 10.14 -3.45 -33.52
N LYS A 87 10.55 -4.34 -34.44
CA LYS A 87 9.70 -5.44 -34.95
C LYS A 87 9.20 -6.39 -33.87
N THR A 88 9.96 -6.54 -32.78
CA THR A 88 9.59 -7.39 -31.64
C THR A 88 8.68 -6.69 -30.64
N ARG A 89 8.48 -5.38 -30.78
CA ARG A 89 7.61 -4.57 -29.93
C ARG A 89 6.19 -4.63 -30.47
N GLU A 90 5.19 -4.61 -29.59
CA GLU A 90 3.81 -4.43 -30.03
C GLU A 90 3.67 -3.07 -30.72
N HIS A 91 3.05 -3.05 -31.89
CA HIS A 91 2.88 -1.87 -32.72
C HIS A 91 1.58 -1.92 -33.51
N GLU A 92 1.04 -0.75 -33.82
CA GLU A 92 -0.14 -0.55 -34.67
C GLU A 92 0.28 0.16 -35.95
N LYS A 93 -0.19 -0.33 -37.10
CA LYS A 93 0.13 0.20 -38.42
C LYS A 93 -1.05 1.02 -38.96
N PHE A 94 -0.73 2.17 -39.55
CA PHE A 94 -1.66 3.10 -40.16
C PHE A 94 -1.25 3.36 -41.62
N ASP A 95 -2.24 3.68 -42.45
CA ASP A 95 -2.05 3.93 -43.88
C ASP A 95 -1.17 5.15 -44.16
N THR A 96 -1.28 6.17 -43.30
CA THR A 96 -0.46 7.39 -43.38
C THR A 96 0.15 7.73 -42.03
N PHE A 97 1.30 8.40 -42.06
CA PHE A 97 1.92 8.93 -40.86
C PHE A 97 1.02 9.94 -40.13
N ASP A 98 0.28 10.75 -40.90
CA ASP A 98 -0.70 11.71 -40.38
C ASP A 98 -1.81 11.03 -39.56
N ALA A 99 -2.38 9.92 -40.08
CA ALA A 99 -3.39 9.15 -39.36
C ALA A 99 -2.84 8.54 -38.05
N ALA A 100 -1.57 8.12 -38.03
CA ALA A 100 -0.93 7.66 -36.80
C ALA A 100 -0.74 8.80 -35.78
N LEU A 101 -0.45 10.03 -36.23
CA LEU A 101 -0.32 11.18 -35.33
C LEU A 101 -1.67 11.55 -34.70
N ASP A 102 -2.73 11.60 -35.50
CA ASP A 102 -4.08 11.91 -35.03
C ASP A 102 -4.53 10.92 -33.95
N GLU A 103 -4.35 9.62 -34.18
CA GLU A 103 -4.68 8.58 -33.20
C GLU A 103 -3.77 8.67 -31.96
N PHE A 104 -2.46 8.90 -32.16
CA PHE A 104 -1.50 9.00 -31.06
C PHE A 104 -1.84 10.14 -30.10
N TYR A 105 -2.07 11.34 -30.63
CA TYR A 105 -2.37 12.52 -29.81
C TYR A 105 -3.77 12.47 -29.19
N SER A 106 -4.75 11.86 -29.87
CA SER A 106 -6.07 11.61 -29.29
C SER A 106 -5.99 10.73 -28.03
N LYS A 107 -5.08 9.73 -28.01
CA LYS A 107 -4.95 8.79 -26.88
C LYS A 107 -3.99 9.26 -25.78
N ILE A 108 -2.89 9.91 -26.13
CA ILE A 108 -1.92 10.45 -25.15
C ILE A 108 -2.57 11.52 -24.28
N GLU A 109 -3.47 12.33 -24.84
CA GLU A 109 -4.20 13.33 -24.06
C GLU A 109 -5.08 12.66 -22.99
N SER A 110 -5.80 11.59 -23.35
CA SER A 110 -6.56 10.78 -22.38
C SER A 110 -5.65 10.18 -21.32
N GLN A 111 -4.54 9.54 -21.71
CA GLN A 111 -3.58 8.92 -20.80
C GLN A 111 -2.99 9.93 -19.81
N ARG A 112 -2.65 11.14 -20.28
CA ARG A 112 -2.14 12.21 -19.43
C ARG A 112 -3.18 12.68 -18.42
N SER A 113 -4.43 12.84 -18.85
CA SER A 113 -5.53 13.22 -17.97
C SER A 113 -5.78 12.17 -16.89
N GLU A 114 -5.84 10.90 -17.26
CA GLU A 114 -6.03 9.76 -16.35
C GLU A 114 -4.89 9.66 -15.32
N LEU A 115 -3.62 9.78 -15.75
CA LEU A 115 -2.48 9.76 -14.84
C LEU A 115 -2.52 10.93 -13.85
N GLN A 116 -2.91 12.12 -14.30
CA GLN A 116 -3.05 13.28 -13.43
C GLN A 116 -4.20 13.11 -12.44
N GLN A 117 -5.33 12.56 -12.87
CA GLN A 117 -6.46 12.27 -12.00
C GLN A 117 -6.08 11.24 -10.94
N LYS A 118 -5.46 10.13 -11.35
CA LYS A 118 -5.00 9.07 -10.43
C LYS A 118 -4.01 9.61 -9.39
N ALA A 119 -3.07 10.46 -9.80
CA ALA A 119 -2.13 11.10 -8.86
C ALA A 119 -2.84 12.01 -7.84
N LYS A 120 -3.90 12.72 -8.25
CA LYS A 120 -4.72 13.54 -7.33
C LYS A 120 -5.52 12.67 -6.37
N GLU A 121 -6.14 11.59 -6.87
CA GLU A 121 -6.89 10.62 -6.07
C GLU A 121 -5.99 9.95 -5.02
N ASP A 122 -4.81 9.46 -5.43
CA ASP A 122 -3.83 8.85 -4.53
C ASP A 122 -3.38 9.82 -3.42
N SER A 123 -3.15 11.10 -3.78
CA SER A 123 -2.81 12.13 -2.78
C SER A 123 -3.95 12.38 -1.79
N ALA A 124 -5.20 12.42 -2.26
CA ALA A 124 -6.37 12.60 -1.41
C ALA A 124 -6.57 11.41 -0.47
N VAL A 125 -6.46 10.18 -0.97
CA VAL A 125 -6.55 8.95 -0.17
C VAL A 125 -5.46 8.91 0.91
N GLN A 126 -4.23 9.29 0.57
CA GLN A 126 -3.14 9.37 1.55
C GLN A 126 -3.43 10.39 2.66
N LYS A 127 -4.04 11.54 2.34
CA LYS A 127 -4.44 12.54 3.35
C LYS A 127 -5.52 12.00 4.27
N LEU A 128 -6.58 11.39 3.72
CA LEU A 128 -7.67 10.78 4.50
C LEU A 128 -7.15 9.65 5.41
N ASN A 129 -6.21 8.84 4.92
CA ASN A 129 -5.58 7.79 5.73
C ASN A 129 -4.76 8.36 6.90
N LYS A 130 -4.11 9.52 6.72
CA LYS A 130 -3.42 10.19 7.83
C LYS A 130 -4.39 10.72 8.87
N GLU A 131 -5.45 11.40 8.44
CA GLU A 131 -6.47 11.96 9.34
C GLU A 131 -7.18 10.88 10.16
N SER A 132 -7.62 9.79 9.52
CA SER A 132 -8.26 8.67 10.20
C SER A 132 -7.34 7.98 11.23
N ARG A 133 -6.03 7.88 10.95
CA ARG A 133 -5.05 7.37 11.91
C ARG A 133 -4.90 8.29 13.12
N VAL A 134 -4.83 9.60 12.90
CA VAL A 134 -4.75 10.60 13.99
C VAL A 134 -5.99 10.53 14.86
N LEU A 135 -7.18 10.42 14.28
CA LEU A 135 -8.43 10.30 15.04
C LEU A 135 -8.48 9.04 15.90
N LYS A 136 -8.02 7.89 15.38
CA LYS A 136 -7.92 6.64 16.16
C LYS A 136 -6.96 6.80 17.33
N LEU A 137 -5.77 7.34 17.09
CA LEU A 137 -4.77 7.56 18.14
C LEU A 137 -5.26 8.53 19.20
N ARG A 138 -5.95 9.62 18.82
CA ARG A 138 -6.55 10.54 19.79
C ARG A 138 -7.59 9.84 20.64
N LYS A 139 -8.47 9.04 20.03
CA LYS A 139 -9.46 8.26 20.78
C LYS A 139 -8.81 7.28 21.76
N GLU A 140 -7.72 6.62 21.38
CA GLU A 140 -6.96 5.74 22.27
C GLU A 140 -6.33 6.52 23.43
N VAL A 141 -5.73 7.68 23.18
CA VAL A 141 -5.20 8.56 24.23
C VAL A 141 -6.30 9.01 25.19
N ASP A 142 -7.44 9.47 24.67
CA ASP A 142 -8.57 9.90 25.50
C ASP A 142 -9.10 8.73 26.37
N GLN A 143 -9.10 7.51 25.85
CA GLN A 143 -9.43 6.30 26.63
C GLN A 143 -8.42 6.03 27.75
N PHE A 144 -7.12 6.18 27.50
CA PHE A 144 -6.09 5.98 28.52
C PHE A 144 -6.14 7.07 29.60
N VAL A 145 -6.39 8.32 29.23
CA VAL A 145 -6.57 9.43 30.18
C VAL A 145 -7.76 9.12 31.09
N LYS A 146 -8.91 8.75 30.52
CA LYS A 146 -10.09 8.38 31.32
C LYS A 146 -9.81 7.19 32.26
N MET A 147 -9.06 6.19 31.79
CA MET A 147 -8.66 5.06 32.63
C MET A 147 -7.75 5.50 33.78
N ALA A 148 -6.79 6.38 33.52
CA ALA A 148 -5.90 6.91 34.54
C ALA A 148 -6.67 7.74 35.59
N GLU A 149 -7.60 8.60 35.16
CA GLU A 149 -8.48 9.37 36.03
C GLU A 149 -9.33 8.45 36.93
N LEU A 150 -9.88 7.37 36.39
CA LEU A 150 -10.64 6.37 37.16
C LEU A 150 -9.78 5.65 38.20
N ILE A 151 -8.52 5.34 37.87
CA ILE A 151 -7.56 4.73 38.81
C ILE A 151 -7.19 5.72 39.90
N GLU A 152 -6.92 6.98 39.54
CA GLU A 152 -6.58 8.05 40.50
C GLU A 152 -7.74 8.30 41.47
N TYR A 153 -8.97 8.30 40.98
CA TYR A 153 -10.16 8.47 41.81
C TYR A 153 -10.37 7.32 42.81
N ASN A 154 -10.13 6.07 42.38
CA ASN A 154 -10.36 4.87 43.19
C ASN A 154 -9.07 4.31 43.80
N LEU A 155 -8.06 5.13 44.03
CA LEU A 155 -6.68 4.68 44.32
C LEU A 155 -6.60 3.75 45.55
N GLU A 156 -7.27 4.11 46.65
CA GLU A 156 -7.26 3.30 47.88
C GLU A 156 -7.85 1.91 47.67
N ASP A 157 -8.97 1.85 46.95
CA ASP A 157 -9.69 0.61 46.65
C ASP A 157 -8.94 -0.27 45.64
N VAL A 158 -8.30 0.35 44.64
CA VAL A 158 -7.42 -0.28 43.65
C VAL A 158 -6.21 -0.91 44.35
N ASP A 159 -5.54 -0.17 45.24
CA ASP A 159 -4.40 -0.67 46.02
C ASP A 159 -4.81 -1.80 46.98
N ALA A 160 -5.98 -1.70 47.61
CA ALA A 160 -6.52 -2.76 48.45
C ALA A 160 -6.77 -4.04 47.64
N ALA A 161 -7.32 -3.93 46.43
CA ALA A 161 -7.53 -5.07 45.54
C ALA A 161 -6.20 -5.69 45.08
N ILE A 162 -5.21 -4.87 44.71
CA ILE A 162 -3.86 -5.33 44.37
C ILE A 162 -3.25 -6.11 45.53
N LEU A 163 -3.30 -5.54 46.74
CA LEU A 163 -2.71 -6.12 47.93
C LEU A 163 -3.38 -7.45 48.28
N ALA A 164 -4.71 -7.52 48.24
CA ALA A 164 -5.47 -8.73 48.52
C ALA A 164 -5.08 -9.88 47.58
N VAL A 165 -4.97 -9.60 46.28
CA VAL A 165 -4.52 -10.60 45.29
C VAL A 165 -3.08 -11.02 45.53
N ARG A 166 -2.16 -10.08 45.76
CA ARG A 166 -0.75 -10.41 46.07
C ARG A 166 -0.60 -11.27 47.32
N VAL A 167 -1.34 -10.97 48.39
CA VAL A 167 -1.32 -11.74 49.64
C VAL A 167 -1.85 -13.15 49.41
N ALA A 168 -2.92 -13.31 48.63
CA ALA A 168 -3.46 -14.63 48.32
C ALA A 168 -2.49 -15.48 47.48
N LEU A 169 -1.82 -14.87 46.50
CA LEU A 169 -0.77 -15.53 45.71
C LEU A 169 0.45 -15.91 46.58
N ALA A 170 0.88 -15.02 47.49
CA ALA A 170 1.98 -15.28 48.41
C ALA A 170 1.68 -16.44 49.39
N LYS A 171 0.40 -16.68 49.71
CA LYS A 171 -0.05 -17.83 50.49
C LYS A 171 -0.07 -19.14 49.69
N GLY A 172 0.33 -19.12 48.41
CA GLY A 172 0.34 -20.28 47.53
C GLY A 172 -1.05 -20.66 46.99
N MET A 173 -2.02 -19.75 47.03
CA MET A 173 -3.35 -19.98 46.47
C MET A 173 -3.28 -20.04 44.95
N SER A 174 -3.91 -21.05 44.34
CA SER A 174 -4.03 -21.12 42.89
C SER A 174 -4.97 -20.01 42.38
N TRP A 175 -4.77 -19.56 41.14
CA TRP A 175 -5.62 -18.56 40.52
C TRP A 175 -7.09 -19.01 40.36
N GLU A 176 -7.33 -20.31 40.20
CA GLU A 176 -8.67 -20.89 40.14
C GLU A 176 -9.38 -20.78 41.50
N ASP A 177 -8.64 -21.06 42.58
CA ASP A 177 -9.13 -20.91 43.95
C ASP A 177 -9.34 -19.43 44.30
N LEU A 178 -8.44 -18.55 43.85
CA LEU A 178 -8.56 -17.11 44.01
C LEU A 178 -9.81 -16.56 43.30
N ALA A 179 -10.09 -17.01 42.08
CA ALA A 179 -11.30 -16.62 41.35
C ALA A 179 -12.58 -17.10 42.02
N ARG A 180 -12.58 -18.33 42.57
CA ARG A 180 -13.70 -18.85 43.33
C ARG A 180 -13.92 -18.06 44.63
N MET A 181 -12.85 -17.78 45.37
CA MET A 181 -12.87 -16.98 46.59
C MET A 181 -13.34 -15.55 46.32
N ALA A 182 -12.82 -14.88 45.30
CA ALA A 182 -13.25 -13.53 44.92
C ALA A 182 -14.75 -13.48 44.60
N LYS A 183 -15.30 -14.52 43.95
CA LYS A 183 -16.73 -14.63 43.65
C LYS A 183 -17.58 -14.85 44.91
N GLU A 184 -17.08 -15.61 45.89
CA GLU A 184 -17.74 -15.82 47.18
C GLU A 184 -17.71 -14.54 48.03
N GLU A 185 -16.56 -13.90 48.15
CA GLU A 185 -16.39 -12.61 48.86
C GLU A 185 -17.24 -11.50 48.25
N ARG A 186 -17.36 -11.46 46.92
CA ARG A 186 -18.27 -10.54 46.22
C ARG A 186 -19.74 -10.77 46.59
N LYS A 187 -20.17 -12.03 46.77
CA LYS A 187 -21.54 -12.34 47.22
C LYS A 187 -21.76 -12.00 48.70
N SER A 188 -20.71 -12.09 49.50
CA SER A 188 -20.70 -11.71 50.91
C SER A 188 -20.71 -10.19 51.13
N GLY A 189 -20.63 -9.39 50.05
CA GLY A 189 -20.72 -7.92 50.11
C GLY A 189 -19.38 -7.23 50.35
N ASN A 190 -18.25 -7.90 50.09
CA ASN A 190 -16.93 -7.30 50.24
C ASN A 190 -16.71 -6.23 49.12
N PRO A 191 -16.50 -4.95 49.46
CA PRO A 191 -16.39 -3.87 48.48
C PRO A 191 -15.16 -4.02 47.58
N VAL A 192 -14.04 -4.52 48.11
CA VAL A 192 -12.79 -4.73 47.35
C VAL A 192 -12.95 -5.89 46.36
N ALA A 193 -13.63 -6.96 46.76
CA ALA A 193 -13.90 -8.10 45.86
C ALA A 193 -14.94 -7.76 44.77
N ALA A 194 -15.81 -6.77 45.02
CA ALA A 194 -16.80 -6.31 44.05
C ALA A 194 -16.16 -5.57 42.85
N LEU A 195 -15.00 -4.95 43.05
CA LEU A 195 -14.23 -4.25 42.01
C LEU A 195 -13.56 -5.22 41.02
N ILE A 196 -13.30 -6.46 41.43
CA ILE A 196 -12.64 -7.46 40.57
C ILE A 196 -13.66 -8.02 39.57
N ASP A 197 -13.51 -7.68 38.29
CA ASP A 197 -14.35 -8.21 37.19
C ASP A 197 -13.82 -9.55 36.69
N LYS A 198 -12.53 -9.60 36.31
CA LYS A 198 -11.89 -10.79 35.72
C LYS A 198 -10.44 -10.94 36.17
N LEU A 199 -10.03 -12.17 36.44
CA LEU A 199 -8.64 -12.53 36.68
C LEU A 199 -8.11 -13.24 35.42
N HIS A 200 -7.03 -12.74 34.84
CA HIS A 200 -6.40 -13.29 33.64
C HIS A 200 -5.13 -14.05 34.03
N LEU A 201 -5.30 -15.37 34.18
CA LEU A 201 -4.29 -16.29 34.69
C LEU A 201 -3.00 -16.33 33.83
N GLU A 202 -3.15 -16.31 32.51
CA GLU A 202 -2.04 -16.48 31.57
C GLU A 202 -1.10 -15.27 31.50
N LYS A 203 -1.59 -14.09 31.89
CA LYS A 203 -0.89 -12.81 31.76
C LYS A 203 -0.57 -12.16 33.10
N ASN A 204 -0.87 -12.85 34.21
CA ASN A 204 -0.70 -12.31 35.56
C ASN A 204 -1.33 -10.91 35.72
N CYS A 205 -2.53 -10.71 35.16
CA CYS A 205 -3.24 -9.43 35.21
C CYS A 205 -4.68 -9.60 35.68
N MET A 206 -5.26 -8.55 36.26
CA MET A 206 -6.69 -8.52 36.59
C MET A 206 -7.36 -7.31 35.99
N THR A 207 -8.63 -7.46 35.68
CA THR A 207 -9.50 -6.38 35.25
C THR A 207 -10.32 -5.90 36.44
N LEU A 208 -10.19 -4.62 36.77
CA LEU A 208 -11.03 -3.94 37.73
C LEU A 208 -12.15 -3.19 37.01
N LEU A 209 -13.30 -3.14 37.68
CA LEU A 209 -14.45 -2.34 37.29
C LEU A 209 -14.46 -1.09 38.18
N LEU A 210 -13.99 0.02 37.64
CA LEU A 210 -13.91 1.30 38.34
C LEU A 210 -15.05 2.20 37.87
N SER A 211 -15.74 2.83 38.81
CA SER A 211 -16.84 3.76 38.52
C SER A 211 -16.53 5.10 39.17
N ASN A 212 -16.90 6.20 38.52
CA ASN A 212 -16.85 7.54 39.09
C ASN A 212 -18.27 7.97 39.45
N ASN A 213 -18.55 8.25 40.73
CA ASN A 213 -19.90 8.65 41.18
C ASN A 213 -20.20 10.14 40.92
N LEU A 214 -19.39 10.83 40.10
CA LEU A 214 -19.55 12.26 39.76
C LEU A 214 -20.20 12.50 38.39
N ASP A 215 -20.44 11.46 37.59
CA ASP A 215 -21.16 11.56 36.31
C ASP A 215 -22.71 11.51 36.49
N ASP A 216 -23.21 11.35 37.72
CA ASP A 216 -24.66 11.26 38.03
C ASP A 216 -25.37 12.63 38.16
N MET A 217 -24.75 13.74 37.72
CA MET A 217 -25.34 15.09 37.74
C MET A 217 -25.46 15.74 36.34
N ASP A 218 -25.60 14.93 35.29
CA ASP A 218 -26.21 15.40 34.04
C ASP A 218 -27.23 14.36 33.54
N ASP A 219 -28.43 14.86 33.24
CA ASP A 219 -29.69 14.12 33.02
C ASP A 219 -29.67 12.99 31.98
N ASP A 220 -30.64 12.08 32.16
CA ASP A 220 -31.21 11.08 31.23
C ASP A 220 -30.66 9.65 31.24
N GLU A 221 -31.34 8.82 32.06
CA GLU A 221 -31.77 7.44 31.82
C GLU A 221 -31.19 6.72 30.58
N LYS A 222 -29.93 6.26 30.68
CA LYS A 222 -29.41 5.10 29.93
C LYS A 222 -28.45 4.35 30.83
N THR A 223 -28.63 3.05 30.97
CA THR A 223 -27.67 2.13 31.59
C THR A 223 -26.28 2.29 30.92
N LEU A 224 -25.37 3.02 31.56
CA LEU A 224 -24.03 3.29 31.05
C LEU A 224 -23.07 2.11 31.33
N PRO A 225 -22.12 1.83 30.42
CA PRO A 225 -21.20 0.71 30.56
C PRO A 225 -20.11 1.07 31.57
N ALA A 226 -19.93 0.22 32.57
CA ALA A 226 -18.79 0.32 33.46
C ALA A 226 -17.49 0.03 32.70
N ASP A 227 -16.52 0.94 32.80
CA ASP A 227 -15.26 0.89 32.06
C ASP A 227 -14.25 -0.05 32.75
N LYS A 228 -13.55 -0.85 31.95
CA LYS A 228 -12.66 -1.93 32.40
C LYS A 228 -11.21 -1.45 32.41
N ALA A 229 -10.61 -1.40 33.59
CA ALA A 229 -9.18 -1.13 33.74
C ALA A 229 -8.41 -2.43 33.95
N VAL A 230 -7.35 -2.68 33.17
CA VAL A 230 -6.49 -3.86 33.34
C VAL A 230 -5.25 -3.48 34.12
N MET A 231 -4.95 -4.20 35.20
CA MET A 231 -3.74 -4.03 35.99
C MET A 231 -2.88 -5.30 35.96
N GLU A 232 -1.60 -5.11 35.64
CA GLU A 232 -0.60 -6.18 35.62
C GLU A 232 0.11 -6.29 36.97
N PHE A 233 0.31 -7.52 37.44
CA PHE A 233 1.09 -7.80 38.65
C PHE A 233 2.53 -8.11 38.26
N TYR A 234 3.46 -7.20 38.57
CA TYR A 234 4.88 -7.53 38.55
C TYR A 234 5.27 -8.17 39.88
N SER A 235 5.76 -9.41 39.82
CA SER A 235 6.43 -10.05 40.97
C SER A 235 7.79 -9.38 41.13
N SER A 236 7.92 -8.41 42.03
CA SER A 236 9.26 -8.03 42.48
C SER A 236 9.81 -9.20 43.28
N CYS A 237 10.91 -9.79 42.80
CA CYS A 237 11.81 -10.54 43.67
C CYS A 237 12.30 -9.66 44.82
#